data_AF-B4EPI0-F1
#
_entry.id   AF-B4EPI0-F1
#
_cell.length_a   1.000
_cell.length_b   1.000
_cell.length_c   1.000
_cell.angle_alpha   90.00
_cell.angle_beta   90.00
_cell.angle_gamma   90.00
#
_symmetry.space_group_name_H-M   'P 1'
#
loop_
_entity.id
_entity.type
_entity.pdbx_description
1 polymer ?
#
loop_
_entity_poly.entity_id
_entity_poly.type
_entity_poly.pdbx_seq_one_letter_code
_entity_poly.pdbx_strand_id
1 'polypeptide(L)'
;MNRPDKSSKARAALDQLFSGLAPADAKRESPRPGNPFEADDEVSSASGGRGGVEVTLSTRIQLRGYPSADAFMKRMAEAWGLEWGTYDSVRAVATLPAGWRSRRLPEVTQIVDERDVLRAESSLQGGEMSYLKVHPRYYIDARKRFGWSKSSKASDDPDLDGPDWNCFVMDREKSIELHELTTSSLKADIDNARATLLKWLDEHYPKHRDPFAYWSDCEGA
;
A
#
# COMPACT_ATOMS: atom_id res chain seq x y z
N MET A 1 52.23 -36.90 -8.05
CA MET A 1 50.82 -37.35 -7.89
C MET A 1 49.90 -36.19 -8.26
N ASN A 2 49.34 -36.22 -9.47
CA ASN A 2 48.52 -35.14 -10.04
C ASN A 2 47.05 -35.32 -9.67
N ARG A 3 46.46 -34.34 -8.99
CA ARG A 3 45.02 -34.26 -8.74
C ARG A 3 44.33 -33.77 -10.02
N PRO A 4 43.34 -34.50 -10.58
CA PRO A 4 42.63 -34.01 -11.76
C PRO A 4 41.65 -32.88 -11.39
N ASP A 5 41.75 -31.77 -12.13
CA ASP A 5 40.93 -30.57 -12.03
C ASP A 5 39.44 -30.86 -12.21
N LYS A 6 38.68 -30.69 -11.12
CA LYS A 6 37.20 -30.79 -11.10
C LYS A 6 36.52 -29.83 -12.09
N SER A 7 37.21 -28.78 -12.54
CA SER A 7 36.72 -27.81 -13.52
C SER A 7 36.51 -28.41 -14.91
N SER A 8 37.34 -29.37 -15.33
CA SER A 8 37.26 -29.94 -16.68
C SER A 8 36.09 -30.91 -16.84
N LYS A 9 35.70 -31.61 -15.76
CA LYS A 9 34.52 -32.49 -15.76
C LYS A 9 33.20 -31.71 -15.80
N ALA A 10 33.13 -30.56 -15.14
CA ALA A 10 31.94 -29.71 -15.16
C ALA A 10 31.68 -29.08 -16.55
N ARG A 11 32.76 -28.70 -17.26
CA ARG A 11 32.64 -28.19 -18.64
C ARG A 11 32.20 -29.28 -19.63
N ALA A 12 32.73 -30.49 -19.52
CA ALA A 12 32.32 -31.60 -20.38
C ALA A 12 30.86 -32.05 -20.15
N ALA A 13 30.34 -31.90 -18.91
CA ALA A 13 28.95 -32.19 -18.60
C ALA A 13 27.96 -31.15 -19.16
N LEU A 14 28.40 -29.90 -19.34
CA LEU A 14 27.58 -28.85 -19.96
C LEU A 14 27.46 -29.05 -21.49
N ASP A 15 28.53 -29.46 -22.18
CA ASP A 15 28.47 -29.72 -23.63
C ASP A 15 27.56 -30.90 -24.01
N GLN A 16 27.42 -31.88 -23.11
CA GLN A 16 26.48 -33.01 -23.32
C GLN A 16 25.00 -32.61 -23.16
N LEU A 17 24.69 -31.51 -22.46
CA LEU A 17 23.32 -31.01 -22.32
C LEU A 17 22.83 -30.26 -23.57
N PHE A 18 23.73 -29.76 -24.42
CA PHE A 18 23.39 -28.93 -25.59
C PHE A 18 23.67 -29.60 -26.94
N SER A 19 24.22 -30.82 -26.98
CA SER A 19 24.53 -31.54 -28.23
C SER A 19 23.30 -32.10 -28.98
N GLY A 20 22.07 -31.77 -28.55
CA GLY A 20 20.82 -32.29 -29.13
C GLY A 20 19.96 -31.28 -29.91
N LEU A 21 20.41 -30.04 -30.12
CA LEU A 21 19.63 -29.05 -30.86
C LEU A 21 20.04 -29.03 -32.34
N ALA A 22 19.29 -29.76 -33.17
CA ALA A 22 19.37 -29.65 -34.62
C ALA A 22 18.95 -28.24 -35.08
N PRO A 23 19.56 -27.69 -36.15
CA PRO A 23 19.13 -26.43 -36.71
C PRO A 23 17.91 -26.67 -37.61
N ALA A 24 16.77 -26.09 -37.25
CA ALA A 24 15.60 -26.07 -38.12
C ALA A 24 15.05 -24.66 -38.21
N ASP A 25 15.43 -23.98 -39.29
CA ASP A 25 14.66 -22.91 -39.91
C ASP A 25 13.23 -23.40 -40.19
N ALA A 26 12.24 -22.80 -39.53
CA ALA A 26 10.87 -22.64 -40.06
C ALA A 26 10.02 -21.78 -39.11
N LYS A 27 9.95 -20.48 -39.43
CA LYS A 27 8.77 -19.61 -39.37
C LYS A 27 7.59 -20.11 -38.50
N ARG A 28 7.56 -19.73 -37.22
CA ARG A 28 6.34 -19.66 -36.39
C ARG A 28 6.47 -18.48 -35.44
N GLU A 29 5.67 -17.45 -35.69
CA GLU A 29 5.44 -16.35 -34.76
C GLU A 29 4.72 -16.91 -33.54
N SER A 30 5.46 -17.07 -32.44
CA SER A 30 4.93 -17.22 -31.09
C SER A 30 5.20 -15.91 -30.34
N PRO A 31 4.22 -15.38 -29.58
CA PRO A 31 4.39 -14.12 -28.87
C PRO A 31 5.45 -14.31 -27.79
N ARG A 32 6.44 -13.42 -27.78
CA ARG A 32 7.42 -13.29 -26.69
C ARG A 32 6.66 -13.25 -25.36
N PRO A 33 7.08 -14.01 -24.34
CA PRO A 33 6.58 -13.77 -22.99
C PRO A 33 7.02 -12.34 -22.59
N GLY A 34 6.02 -11.47 -22.39
CA GLY A 34 6.23 -10.12 -21.88
C GLY A 34 6.96 -10.16 -20.53
N ASN A 35 7.74 -9.12 -20.28
CA ASN A 35 8.48 -8.95 -19.04
C ASN A 35 7.52 -8.97 -17.84
N PRO A 36 7.67 -9.87 -16.84
CA PRO A 36 6.76 -9.96 -15.70
C PRO A 36 6.88 -8.78 -14.72
N PHE A 37 7.77 -7.81 -14.99
CA PHE A 37 7.93 -6.56 -14.25
C PHE A 37 7.55 -5.32 -15.05
N GLU A 38 7.10 -5.46 -16.30
CA GLU A 38 6.39 -4.36 -16.97
C GLU A 38 4.99 -4.32 -16.37
N ALA A 39 4.77 -3.36 -15.47
CA ALA A 39 3.42 -2.96 -15.15
C ALA A 39 2.77 -2.47 -16.45
N ASP A 40 1.61 -3.03 -16.80
CA ASP A 40 0.67 -2.33 -17.66
C ASP A 40 0.34 -1.03 -16.93
N ASP A 41 1.08 0.04 -17.23
CA ASP A 41 0.60 1.40 -17.12
C ASP A 41 -0.49 1.54 -18.20
N GLU A 42 -1.61 0.86 -17.97
CA GLU A 42 -2.86 1.06 -18.68
C GLU A 42 -3.36 2.43 -18.25
N VAL A 43 -2.77 3.46 -18.88
CA VAL A 43 -3.29 4.80 -18.91
C VAL A 43 -4.69 4.66 -19.47
N SER A 44 -5.69 4.64 -18.59
CA SER A 44 -7.09 4.68 -18.95
C SER A 44 -7.29 5.90 -19.84
N SER A 45 -7.38 5.65 -21.15
CA SER A 45 -7.58 6.65 -22.17
C SER A 45 -8.93 7.31 -21.92
N ALA A 46 -8.86 8.56 -21.48
CA ALA A 46 -9.98 9.43 -21.18
C ALA A 46 -11.00 9.46 -22.33
N SER A 47 -12.20 8.94 -22.08
CA SER A 47 -13.39 9.44 -22.76
C SER A 47 -13.68 10.84 -22.23
N GLY A 48 -13.69 11.82 -23.13
CA GLY A 48 -13.62 13.25 -22.81
C GLY A 48 -14.67 13.78 -21.85
N GLY A 49 -14.20 14.56 -20.86
CA GLY A 49 -15.02 15.42 -20.01
C GLY A 49 -14.42 15.64 -18.63
N ARG A 50 -13.56 16.66 -18.48
CA ARG A 50 -12.83 17.08 -17.25
C ARG A 50 -11.85 16.00 -16.74
N GLY A 51 -10.58 16.37 -16.56
CA GLY A 51 -9.46 15.43 -16.31
C GLY A 51 -9.41 14.75 -14.93
N GLY A 52 -10.52 14.15 -14.48
CA GLY A 52 -10.60 13.32 -13.28
C GLY A 52 -10.40 11.84 -13.60
N VAL A 53 -9.90 11.08 -12.63
CA VAL A 53 -9.73 9.62 -12.73
C VAL A 53 -10.94 8.94 -12.12
N GLU A 54 -11.64 8.11 -12.89
CA GLU A 54 -12.75 7.31 -12.40
C GLU A 54 -12.24 6.07 -11.67
N VAL A 55 -12.76 5.83 -10.46
CA VAL A 55 -12.37 4.69 -9.60
C VAL A 55 -13.60 4.03 -9.00
N THR A 56 -13.60 2.70 -8.96
CA THR A 56 -14.62 1.92 -8.25
C THR A 56 -14.15 1.60 -6.84
N LEU A 57 -14.93 1.98 -5.84
CA LEU A 57 -14.65 1.81 -4.43
C LEU A 57 -15.77 0.99 -3.76
N SER A 58 -15.45 0.36 -2.64
CA SER A 58 -16.43 -0.34 -1.81
C SER A 58 -17.32 0.65 -1.05
N THR A 59 -18.61 0.36 -0.93
CA THR A 59 -19.50 1.08 -0.01
C THR A 59 -19.49 0.53 1.41
N ARG A 60 -18.68 -0.51 1.69
CA ARG A 60 -18.46 -1.02 3.05
C ARG A 60 -17.40 -0.21 3.77
N ILE A 61 -17.82 0.91 4.34
CA ILE A 61 -16.93 1.90 4.93
C ILE A 61 -16.59 1.52 6.37
N GLN A 62 -15.32 1.61 6.75
CA GLN A 62 -14.94 1.60 8.16
C GLN A 62 -15.33 2.95 8.78
N LEU A 63 -16.54 3.03 9.34
CA LEU A 63 -17.13 4.25 9.89
C LEU A 63 -16.32 4.76 11.10
N ARG A 64 -15.39 5.69 10.85
CA ARG A 64 -14.55 6.31 11.89
C ARG A 64 -15.26 7.46 12.58
N GLY A 65 -16.36 7.17 13.28
CA GLY A 65 -17.13 8.18 14.02
C GLY A 65 -18.18 8.93 13.21
N TYR A 66 -18.52 8.43 12.01
CA TYR A 66 -19.61 8.96 11.18
C TYR A 66 -20.92 8.22 11.46
N PRO A 67 -22.07 8.93 11.43
CA PRO A 67 -23.36 8.33 11.77
C PRO A 67 -23.88 7.36 10.71
N SER A 68 -23.46 7.51 9.45
CA SER A 68 -23.86 6.64 8.34
C SER A 68 -22.82 6.64 7.22
N ALA A 69 -22.90 5.65 6.33
CA ALA A 69 -22.08 5.59 5.12
C ALA A 69 -22.31 6.81 4.23
N ASP A 70 -23.57 7.25 4.07
CA ASP A 70 -23.90 8.43 3.27
C ASP A 70 -23.27 9.72 3.83
N ALA A 71 -23.30 9.90 5.16
CA ALA A 71 -22.66 11.05 5.80
C ALA A 71 -21.13 11.04 5.58
N PHE A 72 -20.52 9.84 5.61
CA PHE A 72 -19.11 9.68 5.32
C PHE A 72 -18.77 9.99 3.86
N MET A 73 -19.54 9.41 2.91
CA MET A 73 -19.34 9.64 1.47
C MET A 73 -19.53 11.12 1.12
N LYS A 74 -20.56 11.77 1.68
CA LYS A 74 -20.76 13.21 1.52
C LYS A 74 -19.56 14.01 2.01
N ARG A 75 -19.08 13.72 3.23
CA ARG A 75 -17.90 14.40 3.78
C ARG A 75 -16.64 14.14 2.94
N MET A 76 -16.46 12.93 2.41
CA MET A 76 -15.36 12.61 1.51
C MET A 76 -15.43 13.43 0.21
N ALA A 77 -16.61 13.54 -0.39
CA ALA A 77 -16.84 14.38 -1.56
C ALA A 77 -16.43 15.83 -1.31
N GLU A 78 -16.89 16.39 -0.19
CA GLU A 78 -16.56 17.76 0.21
C GLU A 78 -15.07 17.93 0.53
N ALA A 79 -14.45 16.96 1.22
CA ALA A 79 -13.05 17.03 1.67
C ALA A 79 -12.05 16.94 0.52
N TRP A 80 -12.34 16.08 -0.47
CA TRP A 80 -11.42 15.80 -1.58
C TRP A 80 -11.82 16.51 -2.87
N GLY A 81 -13.00 17.12 -2.92
CA GLY A 81 -13.56 17.66 -4.17
C GLY A 81 -13.83 16.56 -5.21
N LEU A 82 -14.20 15.36 -4.77
CA LEU A 82 -14.56 14.26 -5.66
C LEU A 82 -16.06 14.29 -5.97
N GLU A 83 -16.44 13.67 -7.08
CA GLU A 83 -17.84 13.49 -7.48
C GLU A 83 -18.21 12.01 -7.41
N TRP A 84 -19.25 11.69 -6.63
CA TRP A 84 -19.82 10.34 -6.62
C TRP A 84 -20.73 10.16 -7.84
N GLY A 85 -20.48 9.09 -8.60
CA GLY A 85 -21.35 8.63 -9.66
C GLY A 85 -22.41 7.66 -9.12
N THR A 86 -22.73 6.64 -9.91
CA THR A 86 -23.64 5.57 -9.49
C THR A 86 -23.03 4.72 -8.39
N TYR A 87 -23.81 4.41 -7.36
CA TYR A 87 -23.43 3.50 -6.29
C TYR A 87 -24.57 2.58 -5.89
N ASP A 88 -24.22 1.39 -5.40
CA ASP A 88 -25.11 0.38 -4.85
C ASP A 88 -24.66 -0.05 -3.44
N SER A 89 -25.23 -1.14 -2.91
CA SER A 89 -24.92 -1.64 -1.57
C SER A 89 -23.52 -2.26 -1.42
N VAL A 90 -22.74 -2.37 -2.50
CA VAL A 90 -21.41 -2.98 -2.53
C VAL A 90 -20.35 -2.05 -3.15
N ARG A 91 -20.69 -1.29 -4.18
CA ARG A 91 -19.75 -0.54 -5.02
C ARG A 91 -20.24 0.88 -5.26
N ALA A 92 -19.31 1.82 -5.26
CA ALA A 92 -19.52 3.20 -5.66
C ALA A 92 -18.48 3.60 -6.69
N VAL A 93 -18.92 4.30 -7.73
CA VAL A 93 -18.02 4.96 -8.68
C VAL A 93 -17.73 6.36 -8.19
N ALA A 94 -16.47 6.75 -8.14
CA ALA A 94 -16.03 8.10 -7.80
C ALA A 94 -15.15 8.67 -8.90
N THR A 95 -15.35 9.94 -9.23
CA THR A 95 -14.44 10.72 -10.07
C THR A 95 -13.51 11.49 -9.15
N LEU A 96 -12.24 11.09 -9.11
CA LEU A 96 -11.20 11.74 -8.31
C LEU A 96 -10.85 13.12 -8.91
N PRO A 97 -10.46 14.09 -8.08
CA PRO A 97 -9.98 15.39 -8.55
C PRO A 97 -8.72 15.25 -9.42
N ALA A 98 -8.43 16.27 -10.21
CA ALA A 98 -7.26 16.28 -11.08
C ALA A 98 -5.96 16.08 -10.28
N GLY A 99 -5.02 15.30 -10.84
CA GLY A 99 -3.72 14.99 -10.22
C GLY A 99 -3.74 13.79 -9.26
N TRP A 100 -4.91 13.40 -8.75
CA TRP A 100 -5.06 12.19 -7.94
C TRP A 100 -5.02 10.94 -8.82
N ARG A 101 -4.57 9.83 -8.24
CA ARG A 101 -4.39 8.57 -8.97
C ARG A 101 -4.90 7.39 -8.16
N SER A 102 -5.28 6.33 -8.87
CA SER A 102 -5.53 5.02 -8.26
C SER A 102 -4.42 4.04 -8.64
N ARG A 103 -3.98 3.23 -7.68
CA ARG A 103 -3.03 2.13 -7.89
C ARG A 103 -3.75 0.82 -7.64
N ARG A 104 -3.74 -0.07 -8.63
CA ARG A 104 -4.32 -1.41 -8.48
C ARG A 104 -3.25 -2.37 -8.01
N LEU A 105 -3.38 -2.82 -6.78
CA LEU A 105 -2.67 -3.97 -6.24
C LEU A 105 -3.58 -5.21 -6.37
N PRO A 106 -3.05 -6.43 -6.25
CA PRO A 106 -3.87 -7.62 -6.14
C PRO A 106 -4.96 -7.41 -5.09
N GLU A 107 -6.22 -7.41 -5.56
CA GLU A 107 -7.43 -7.32 -4.75
C GLU A 107 -7.66 -6.01 -3.96
N VAL A 108 -6.73 -5.05 -4.01
CA VAL A 108 -6.78 -3.78 -3.30
C VAL A 108 -6.52 -2.63 -4.26
N THR A 109 -7.40 -1.63 -4.24
CA THR A 109 -7.21 -0.36 -4.94
C THR A 109 -6.78 0.69 -3.93
N GLN A 110 -5.61 1.29 -4.13
CA GLN A 110 -5.13 2.42 -3.33
C GLN A 110 -5.44 3.73 -4.04
N ILE A 111 -5.84 4.75 -3.29
CA ILE A 111 -6.03 6.12 -3.76
C ILE A 111 -4.89 6.97 -3.21
N VAL A 112 -4.14 7.60 -4.11
CA VAL A 112 -3.06 8.52 -3.77
C VAL A 112 -3.37 9.91 -4.31
N ASP A 113 -2.97 10.94 -3.56
CA ASP A 113 -3.11 12.32 -4.01
C ASP A 113 -2.03 12.73 -5.03
N GLU A 114 -2.06 13.99 -5.45
CA GLU A 114 -1.07 14.59 -6.36
C GLU A 114 0.38 14.49 -5.87
N ARG A 115 0.59 14.39 -4.55
CA ARG A 115 1.92 14.27 -3.91
C ARG A 115 2.31 12.82 -3.64
N ASP A 116 1.55 11.87 -4.19
CA ASP A 116 1.76 10.43 -4.01
C ASP A 116 1.48 9.91 -2.59
N VAL A 117 0.74 10.68 -1.78
CA VAL A 117 0.39 10.31 -0.42
C VAL A 117 -0.82 9.38 -0.42
N LEU A 118 -0.74 8.25 0.26
CA LEU A 118 -1.84 7.28 0.38
C LEU A 118 -3.00 7.85 1.22
N ARG A 119 -4.14 8.13 0.57
CA ARG A 119 -5.35 8.69 1.19
C ARG A 119 -6.35 7.61 1.60
N ALA A 120 -6.53 6.58 0.77
CA ALA A 120 -7.43 5.46 1.07
C ALA A 120 -7.03 4.16 0.40
N GLU A 121 -7.59 3.07 0.93
CA GLU A 121 -7.52 1.73 0.37
C GLU A 121 -8.93 1.16 0.28
N SER A 122 -9.22 0.46 -0.82
CA SER A 122 -10.48 -0.21 -1.01
C SER A 122 -10.30 -1.61 -1.57
N SER A 123 -11.05 -2.56 -1.02
CA SER A 123 -11.17 -3.92 -1.52
C SER A 123 -12.60 -4.20 -1.97
N LEU A 124 -12.73 -4.84 -3.13
CA LEU A 124 -14.01 -5.24 -3.73
C LEU A 124 -14.24 -6.75 -3.70
N GLN A 125 -13.45 -7.50 -2.92
CA GLN A 125 -13.49 -8.96 -2.85
C GLN A 125 -14.82 -9.58 -2.38
N GLY A 126 -15.81 -8.75 -2.05
CA GLY A 126 -17.13 -9.18 -1.58
C GLY A 126 -17.12 -9.64 -0.13
N GLY A 127 -18.30 -9.83 0.44
CA GLY A 127 -18.46 -10.27 1.83
C GLY A 127 -17.69 -9.39 2.83
N GLU A 128 -17.17 -10.01 3.88
CA GLU A 128 -16.40 -9.33 4.93
C GLU A 128 -15.05 -8.78 4.44
N MET A 129 -14.57 -9.25 3.29
CA MET A 129 -13.32 -8.81 2.68
C MET A 129 -13.45 -7.50 1.88
N SER A 130 -14.68 -7.08 1.58
CA SER A 130 -14.92 -5.77 0.97
C SER A 130 -14.87 -4.65 2.00
N TYR A 131 -14.06 -3.62 1.73
CA TYR A 131 -13.92 -2.48 2.62
C TYR A 131 -13.51 -1.21 1.85
N LEU A 132 -13.83 -0.06 2.45
CA LEU A 132 -13.22 1.23 2.16
C LEU A 132 -12.63 1.78 3.47
N LYS A 133 -11.31 1.98 3.46
CA LYS A 133 -10.54 2.48 4.60
C LYS A 133 -9.85 3.76 4.19
N VAL A 134 -10.24 4.85 4.82
CA VAL A 134 -9.57 6.15 4.65
C VAL A 134 -8.55 6.34 5.75
N HIS A 135 -7.37 6.82 5.38
CA HIS A 135 -6.27 7.00 6.30
C HIS A 135 -6.25 8.42 6.87
N PRO A 136 -6.21 8.57 8.22
CA PRO A 136 -5.98 9.88 8.83
C PRO A 136 -4.57 10.39 8.55
N ARG A 137 -4.40 11.71 8.71
CA ARG A 137 -3.10 12.38 8.55
C ARG A 137 -2.06 11.84 9.53
N TYR A 138 -2.42 11.74 10.79
CA TYR A 138 -1.52 11.24 11.82
C TYR A 138 -1.79 9.76 12.09
N TYR A 139 -0.73 8.95 12.16
CA TYR A 139 -0.85 7.54 12.48
C TYR A 139 0.33 7.04 13.29
N ILE A 140 0.12 5.96 14.03
CA ILE A 140 1.18 5.29 14.77
C ILE A 140 1.77 4.19 13.88
N ASP A 141 3.08 4.24 13.68
CA ASP A 141 3.86 3.23 12.98
C ASP A 141 4.72 2.47 13.98
N ALA A 142 4.88 1.16 13.84
CA ALA A 142 5.73 0.37 14.71
C ALA A 142 6.73 -0.40 13.87
N ARG A 143 8.02 -0.09 14.05
CA ARG A 143 9.11 -0.66 13.28
C ARG A 143 10.06 -1.42 14.19
N LYS A 144 10.48 -2.61 13.77
CA LYS A 144 11.51 -3.37 14.48
C LYS A 144 12.87 -2.69 14.26
N ARG A 145 13.61 -2.41 15.34
CA ARG A 145 14.95 -1.79 15.24
C ARG A 145 15.95 -2.81 14.71
N PHE A 146 16.11 -2.92 13.39
CA PHE A 146 17.22 -3.75 12.87
C PHE A 146 18.56 -3.06 13.13
N GLY A 147 19.42 -3.69 13.94
CA GLY A 147 20.84 -3.38 14.01
C GLY A 147 21.47 -3.52 12.62
N TRP A 148 22.06 -2.42 12.13
CA TRP A 148 22.77 -2.29 10.86
C TRP A 148 22.32 -3.19 9.71
N SER A 149 21.14 -2.91 9.16
CA SER A 149 20.82 -2.95 7.72
C SER A 149 19.32 -2.81 7.55
N LYS A 150 18.88 -1.96 6.62
CA LYS A 150 17.47 -1.91 6.18
C LYS A 150 17.10 -3.30 5.63
N SER A 151 16.39 -4.10 6.42
CA SER A 151 15.86 -5.39 5.98
C SER A 151 14.37 -5.45 6.28
N SER A 152 13.58 -5.45 5.21
CA SER A 152 12.18 -5.86 5.18
C SER A 152 12.10 -7.39 5.28
N LYS A 153 11.79 -7.93 6.46
CA LYS A 153 11.44 -9.36 6.59
C LYS A 153 10.35 -9.56 7.64
N ALA A 154 9.30 -10.26 7.23
CA ALA A 154 8.10 -10.53 8.02
C ALA A 154 8.30 -11.70 9.01
N SER A 155 8.03 -11.39 10.28
CA SER A 155 7.23 -12.07 11.31
C SER A 155 7.21 -13.59 11.58
N ASP A 156 7.97 -14.49 10.97
CA ASP A 156 7.80 -15.95 11.25
C ASP A 156 9.06 -16.69 11.75
N ASP A 157 9.86 -16.09 12.64
CA ASP A 157 10.92 -16.83 13.35
C ASP A 157 10.99 -16.44 14.85
N PRO A 158 10.67 -17.36 15.79
CA PRO A 158 10.57 -17.08 17.21
C PRO A 158 11.91 -17.25 17.93
N ASP A 159 12.92 -16.49 17.52
CA ASP A 159 14.06 -16.22 18.41
C ASP A 159 13.68 -15.05 19.33
N LEU A 160 13.41 -15.42 20.58
CA LEU A 160 12.98 -14.56 21.70
C LEU A 160 14.05 -13.58 22.22
N ASP A 161 15.11 -13.33 21.44
CA ASP A 161 16.06 -12.22 21.63
C ASP A 161 16.09 -11.38 20.33
N GLY A 162 15.01 -10.63 20.12
CA GLY A 162 14.85 -9.70 19.01
C GLY A 162 14.95 -8.25 19.46
N PRO A 163 15.50 -7.34 18.63
CA PRO A 163 15.73 -5.95 19.03
C PRO A 163 14.45 -5.21 19.40
N ASP A 164 14.62 -4.18 20.24
CA ASP A 164 13.58 -3.22 20.64
C ASP A 164 12.72 -2.76 19.44
N TRP A 165 11.43 -2.52 19.68
CA TRP A 165 10.56 -1.86 18.72
C TRP A 165 10.66 -0.34 18.90
N ASN A 166 10.69 0.37 17.79
CA ASN A 166 10.46 1.81 17.80
C ASN A 166 9.04 2.07 17.29
N CYS A 167 8.22 2.66 18.15
CA CYS A 167 6.89 3.13 17.81
C CYS A 167 6.98 4.64 17.53
N PHE A 168 6.44 5.07 16.40
CA PHE A 168 6.50 6.44 15.91
C PHE A 168 5.10 7.00 15.73
N VAL A 169 4.93 8.29 16.01
CA VAL A 169 3.83 9.08 15.45
C VAL A 169 4.31 9.70 14.15
N MET A 170 3.62 9.41 13.06
CA MET A 170 3.96 9.85 11.72
C MET A 170 2.98 10.91 11.23
N ASP A 171 3.48 11.97 10.58
CA ASP A 171 2.68 12.85 9.72
C ASP A 171 2.71 12.29 8.30
N ARG A 172 1.57 11.76 7.86
CA ARG A 172 1.41 11.17 6.53
C ARG A 172 1.55 12.19 5.41
N GLU A 173 1.09 13.42 5.60
CA GLU A 173 1.14 14.45 4.56
C GLU A 173 2.59 14.87 4.27
N LYS A 174 3.39 15.02 5.33
CA LYS A 174 4.79 15.44 5.23
C LYS A 174 5.78 14.29 5.18
N SER A 175 5.32 13.07 5.45
CA SER A 175 6.16 11.88 5.61
C SER A 175 7.29 12.07 6.64
N ILE A 176 6.97 12.71 7.77
CA ILE A 176 7.93 12.97 8.88
C ILE A 176 7.52 12.26 10.17
N GLU A 177 8.52 11.97 11.00
CA GLU A 177 8.36 11.46 12.36
C GLU A 177 8.14 12.64 13.32
N LEU A 178 7.03 12.62 14.07
CA LEU A 178 6.68 13.66 15.04
C LEU A 178 7.09 13.29 16.47
N HIS A 179 6.98 12.01 16.81
CA HIS A 179 7.30 11.50 18.14
C HIS A 179 7.75 10.05 18.05
N GLU A 180 8.68 9.65 18.91
CA GLU A 180 9.25 8.30 18.95
C GLU A 180 9.19 7.77 20.39
N LEU A 181 8.87 6.49 20.52
CA LEU A 181 8.95 5.74 21.76
C LEU A 181 9.58 4.37 21.47
N THR A 182 10.76 4.12 22.04
CA THR A 182 11.41 2.81 22.03
C THR A 182 10.82 1.93 23.11
N THR A 183 10.52 0.68 22.77
CA THR A 183 9.90 -0.30 23.65
C THR A 183 10.52 -1.68 23.45
N SER A 184 10.36 -2.56 24.43
CA SER A 184 10.92 -3.91 24.36
C SER A 184 10.23 -4.76 23.26
N SER A 185 10.73 -5.97 23.03
CA SER A 185 10.12 -6.94 22.10
C SER A 185 8.82 -7.57 22.61
N LEU A 186 8.43 -7.33 23.88
CA LEU A 186 7.22 -7.90 24.45
C LEU A 186 5.97 -7.22 23.89
N LYS A 187 4.96 -8.01 23.51
CA LYS A 187 3.71 -7.48 22.96
C LYS A 187 3.00 -6.51 23.90
N ALA A 188 3.00 -6.78 25.21
CA ALA A 188 2.42 -5.89 26.21
C ALA A 188 3.08 -4.50 26.20
N ASP A 189 4.41 -4.44 26.00
CA ASP A 189 5.15 -3.20 25.99
C ASP A 189 4.92 -2.41 24.68
N ILE A 190 4.67 -3.10 23.56
CA ILE A 190 4.23 -2.46 22.31
C ILE A 190 2.83 -1.87 22.46
N ASP A 191 1.90 -2.62 23.06
CA ASP A 191 0.52 -2.16 23.25
C ASP A 191 0.47 -0.98 24.25
N ASN A 192 1.28 -1.00 25.31
CA ASN A 192 1.48 0.13 26.22
C ASN A 192 2.09 1.34 25.51
N ALA A 193 3.12 1.13 24.67
CA ALA A 193 3.71 2.20 23.87
C ALA A 193 2.69 2.85 22.94
N ARG A 194 1.86 2.05 22.26
CA ARG A 194 0.76 2.54 21.41
C ARG A 194 -0.26 3.35 22.21
N ALA A 195 -0.65 2.89 23.40
CA ALA A 195 -1.57 3.62 24.25
C ALA A 195 -1.01 4.99 24.67
N THR A 196 0.29 5.04 25.02
CA THR A 196 0.98 6.30 25.35
C THR A 196 1.02 7.26 24.15
N LEU A 197 1.39 6.77 22.97
CA LEU A 197 1.42 7.58 21.75
C LEU A 197 0.03 8.05 21.33
N LEU A 198 -1.00 7.21 21.53
CA LEU A 198 -2.39 7.58 21.27
C LEU A 198 -2.84 8.71 22.18
N LYS A 199 -2.47 8.66 23.47
CA LYS A 199 -2.75 9.75 24.42
C LYS A 199 -2.04 11.05 23.99
N TRP A 200 -0.77 10.96 23.58
CA TRP A 200 -0.04 12.11 23.05
C TRP A 200 -0.72 12.71 21.82
N LEU A 201 -1.23 11.88 20.91
CA LEU A 201 -2.01 12.30 19.74
C LEU A 201 -3.34 12.96 20.14
N ASP A 202 -4.06 12.41 21.11
CA ASP A 202 -5.31 12.98 21.62
C ASP A 202 -5.06 14.38 22.24
N GLU A 203 -3.90 14.61 22.86
CA GLU A 203 -3.51 15.90 23.46
C GLU A 203 -3.07 16.94 22.41
N HIS A 204 -2.27 16.55 21.41
CA HIS A 204 -1.70 17.49 20.43
C HIS A 204 -2.57 17.67 19.19
N TYR A 205 -3.33 16.65 18.81
CA TYR A 205 -4.18 16.62 17.62
C TYR A 205 -5.55 16.01 17.93
N PRO A 206 -6.42 16.66 18.74
CA PRO A 206 -7.65 16.04 19.24
C PRO A 206 -8.60 15.44 18.19
N LYS A 207 -8.54 15.92 16.94
CA LYS A 207 -9.35 15.42 15.82
C LYS A 207 -8.63 14.37 14.97
N HIS A 208 -7.50 13.81 15.40
CA HIS A 208 -6.64 12.93 14.56
C HIS A 208 -7.35 11.66 14.08
N ARG A 209 -8.40 11.25 14.79
CA ARG A 209 -9.24 10.09 14.42
C ARG A 209 -10.12 10.37 13.21
N ASP A 210 -10.46 11.63 12.93
CA ASP A 210 -11.19 12.03 11.74
C ASP A 210 -10.24 11.93 10.53
N PRO A 211 -10.53 11.07 9.54
CA PRO A 211 -9.67 10.87 8.38
C PRO A 211 -9.48 12.12 7.51
N PHE A 212 -10.38 13.11 7.60
CA PHE A 212 -10.34 14.34 6.80
C PHE A 212 -9.84 15.57 7.58
N ALA A 213 -9.56 15.43 8.88
CA ALA A 213 -9.02 16.53 9.68
C ALA A 213 -7.50 16.70 9.47
N TYR A 214 -7.03 17.93 9.70
CA TYR A 214 -5.63 18.35 9.63
C TYR A 214 -4.97 18.28 8.27
N TRP A 215 -5.63 17.84 7.20
CA TRP A 215 -5.04 17.84 5.87
C TRP A 215 -5.11 19.23 5.25
N SER A 216 -4.01 19.69 4.65
CA SER A 216 -3.96 21.06 4.10
C SER A 216 -4.98 21.32 2.99
N ASP A 217 -5.30 20.29 2.19
CA ASP A 217 -6.30 20.31 1.13
C ASP A 217 -7.76 20.19 1.64
N CYS A 218 -7.98 19.64 2.84
CA CYS A 218 -9.32 19.44 3.40
C CYS A 218 -9.77 20.52 4.39
N GLU A 219 -8.85 21.33 4.93
CA GLU A 219 -9.16 22.39 5.90
C GLU A 219 -9.36 23.78 5.26
N GLY A 220 -9.18 23.89 3.93
CA GLY A 220 -9.18 25.15 3.18
C GLY A 220 -10.37 25.40 2.24
N ALA A 221 -11.54 24.81 2.50
CA ALA A 221 -12.77 25.08 1.74
C ALA A 221 -13.75 25.96 2.54
#